data_AF-A0A7X1G9C4-F1
#
_entry.id   AF-A0A7X1G9C4-F1
#
_cell.length_a   1.000
_cell.length_b   1.000
_cell.length_c   1.000
_cell.angle_alpha   90.00
_cell.angle_beta   90.00
_cell.angle_gamma   90.00
#
_symmetry.space_group_name_H-M   'P 1'
#
loop_
_entity.id
_entity.type
_entity.pdbx_description
1 polymer ?
#
loop_
_entity_poly.entity_id
_entity_poly.type
_entity_poly.pdbx_seq_one_letter_code
_entity_poly.pdbx_strand_id
1 'polypeptide(L)'
;MQSLVLMIWLALCAAQDVQQRHISNRLTLGAGAAALAYLLWSGTTWLGAPAEQGGWAFLLAVAFTLPGYALGRMGAGDVKLMAAIGLATEPVHLLGSFVGAGVLSALWLLLAPTVWPLMAQGLRRRVEFLAPELSKNPPFAPFVFLGMFLTIAWIQ
;
A
#
# COMPACT_ATOMS: atom_id res chain seq x y z
N MET A 1 -10.80 16.54 0.91
CA MET A 1 -10.07 16.75 -0.36
C MET A 1 -8.71 16.06 -0.39
N GLN A 2 -7.93 16.06 0.71
CA GLN A 2 -6.59 15.46 0.75
C GLN A 2 -6.58 13.91 0.64
N SER A 3 -7.66 13.23 1.03
CA SER A 3 -7.84 11.79 0.83
C SER A 3 -7.81 11.37 -0.65
N LEU A 4 -8.28 12.22 -1.57
CA LEU A 4 -8.23 11.95 -3.01
C LEU A 4 -6.80 11.94 -3.54
N VAL A 5 -5.94 12.85 -3.06
CA VAL A 5 -4.52 12.89 -3.45
C VAL A 5 -3.81 11.61 -3.05
N LEU A 6 -4.08 11.14 -1.82
CA LEU A 6 -3.54 9.89 -1.31
C LEU A 6 -4.03 8.69 -2.14
N MET A 7 -5.33 8.63 -2.46
CA MET A 7 -5.88 7.58 -3.31
C MET A 7 -5.30 7.57 -4.72
N ILE A 8 -5.15 8.73 -5.36
CA ILE A 8 -4.55 8.84 -6.71
C ILE A 8 -3.10 8.35 -6.66
N TRP A 9 -2.33 8.76 -5.66
CA TRP A 9 -0.95 8.31 -5.48
C TRP A 9 -0.86 6.79 -5.24
N LEU A 10 -1.70 6.23 -4.36
CA LEU A 10 -1.76 4.78 -4.14
C LEU A 10 -2.20 4.01 -5.38
N ALA A 11 -3.13 4.54 -6.18
CA ALA A 11 -3.55 3.93 -7.44
C ALA A 11 -2.40 3.89 -8.46
N LEU A 12 -1.58 4.95 -8.52
CA LEU A 12 -0.37 4.97 -9.35
C LEU A 12 0.66 3.94 -8.86
N CYS A 13 0.90 3.85 -7.54
CA CYS A 13 1.77 2.83 -6.94
C CYS A 13 1.27 1.42 -7.25
N ALA A 14 -0.03 1.15 -7.08
CA ALA A 14 -0.66 -0.12 -7.37
C ALA A 14 -0.56 -0.49 -8.86
N ALA A 15 -0.79 0.47 -9.77
CA ALA A 15 -0.65 0.24 -11.20
C ALA A 15 0.80 -0.11 -11.58
N GLN A 16 1.79 0.57 -11.00
CA GLN A 16 3.21 0.26 -11.22
C GLN A 16 3.59 -1.11 -10.66
N ASP A 17 3.13 -1.44 -9.46
CA ASP A 17 3.42 -2.72 -8.81
C ASP A 17 2.81 -3.89 -9.59
N VAL A 18 1.58 -3.74 -10.10
CA VAL A 18 0.91 -4.75 -10.93
C VAL A 18 1.57 -4.91 -12.30
N GLN A 19 2.05 -3.83 -12.91
CA GLN A 19 2.62 -3.86 -14.26
C GLN A 19 4.11 -4.23 -14.30
N GLN A 20 4.87 -3.89 -13.26
CA GLN A 20 6.33 -3.98 -13.30
C GLN A 20 6.94 -4.69 -12.08
N ARG A 21 6.14 -5.07 -11.06
CA ARG A 21 6.63 -5.54 -9.74
C ARG A 21 7.67 -4.63 -9.11
N HIS A 22 7.67 -3.36 -9.52
CA HIS A 22 8.70 -2.42 -9.16
C HIS A 22 8.05 -1.07 -8.94
N ILE A 23 7.94 -0.71 -7.67
CA ILE A 23 7.47 0.61 -7.28
C ILE A 23 8.65 1.58 -7.44
N SER A 24 8.49 2.60 -8.28
CA SER A 24 9.54 3.59 -8.48
C SER A 24 9.90 4.26 -7.14
N ASN A 25 11.18 4.19 -6.77
CA ASN A 25 11.70 4.89 -5.59
C ASN A 25 11.37 6.39 -5.63
N ARG A 26 11.25 7.00 -6.83
CA ARG A 26 10.87 8.41 -6.97
C ARG A 26 9.44 8.66 -6.51
N LEU A 27 8.52 7.73 -6.75
CA LEU A 27 7.12 7.88 -6.35
C LEU A 27 6.94 7.69 -4.84
N THR A 28 7.62 6.70 -4.26
CA THR A 28 7.54 6.41 -2.81
C THR A 28 8.32 7.41 -1.99
N LEU A 29 9.58 7.71 -2.36
CA LEU A 29 10.37 8.71 -1.66
C LEU A 29 9.87 10.13 -1.92
N GLY A 30 9.38 10.43 -3.13
CA GLY A 30 8.81 11.74 -3.45
C GLY A 30 7.56 12.02 -2.63
N ALA A 31 6.63 11.06 -2.55
CA ALA A 31 5.44 11.20 -1.71
C ALA A 31 5.77 11.18 -0.22
N GLY A 32 6.70 10.33 0.23
CA GLY A 32 7.17 10.32 1.62
C GLY A 32 7.82 11.65 2.01
N ALA A 33 8.65 12.23 1.15
CA ALA A 33 9.26 13.53 1.37
C ALA A 33 8.23 14.67 1.35
N ALA A 34 7.23 14.61 0.45
CA ALA A 34 6.14 15.58 0.41
C ALA A 34 5.25 15.49 1.66
N ALA A 35 4.94 14.28 2.13
CA ALA A 35 4.20 14.05 3.36
C ALA A 35 4.98 14.56 4.58
N LEU A 36 6.29 14.30 4.64
CA LEU A 36 7.15 14.80 5.70
C LEU A 36 7.26 16.34 5.69
N ALA A 37 7.50 16.93 4.51
CA ALA A 37 7.58 18.38 4.37
C ALA A 37 6.26 19.05 4.75
N TYR A 38 5.12 18.47 4.36
CA TYR A 38 3.81 18.94 4.78
C TYR A 38 3.65 18.83 6.30
N LEU A 39 3.97 17.68 6.89
CA LEU A 39 3.86 17.44 8.33
C LEU A 39 4.74 18.40 9.15
N LEU A 40 5.95 18.71 8.69
CA LEU A 40 6.84 19.69 9.31
C LEU A 40 6.34 21.13 9.14
N TRP A 41 5.64 21.44 8.05
CA TRP A 41 5.14 22.78 7.76
C TRP A 41 3.80 23.07 8.46
N SER A 42 2.83 22.17 8.33
CA SER A 42 1.46 22.34 8.86
C SER A 42 1.29 21.81 10.28
N GLY A 43 2.23 21.00 10.78
CA GLY A 43 2.09 20.26 12.04
C GLY A 43 1.05 19.14 11.98
N THR A 44 0.51 18.83 10.80
CA THR A 44 -0.57 17.85 10.58
C THR A 44 -0.29 16.93 9.40
N THR A 45 -0.83 15.73 9.41
CA THR A 45 -0.76 14.76 8.31
C THR A 45 -1.73 15.16 7.18
N TRP A 46 -1.69 14.48 6.03
CA TRP A 46 -2.63 14.74 4.95
C TRP A 46 -4.08 14.40 5.31
N LEU A 47 -4.32 13.55 6.31
CA LEU A 47 -5.66 13.30 6.85
C LEU A 47 -6.02 14.25 8.00
N GLY A 48 -5.17 15.21 8.34
CA GLY A 48 -5.43 16.20 9.38
C GLY A 48 -5.09 15.74 10.81
N ALA A 49 -4.45 14.58 10.96
CA ALA A 49 -3.99 14.11 12.27
C ALA A 49 -2.76 14.90 12.73
N PRO A 50 -2.51 15.07 14.04
CA PRO A 50 -1.33 15.77 14.53
C PRO A 50 -0.02 15.06 14.15
N ALA A 51 1.05 15.83 14.00
CA ALA A 51 2.38 15.34 13.59
C ALA A 51 2.89 14.16 14.45
N GLU A 52 2.58 14.16 15.76
CA GLU A 52 2.93 13.05 16.66
C GLU A 52 2.32 11.72 16.18
N GLN A 53 1.05 11.73 15.78
CA GLN A 53 0.36 10.55 15.28
C GLN A 53 0.94 10.08 13.93
N GLY A 54 1.30 11.01 13.03
CA GLY A 54 2.00 10.67 11.80
C GLY A 54 3.39 10.06 12.03
N GLY A 55 4.12 10.55 13.03
CA GLY A 55 5.40 9.99 13.46
C GLY A 55 5.25 8.57 14.03
N TRP A 56 4.27 8.36 14.90
CA TRP A 56 3.94 7.02 15.42
C TRP A 56 3.50 6.06 14.31
N ALA A 57 2.68 6.54 13.38
CA ALA A 57 2.26 5.75 12.23
C ALA A 57 3.46 5.35 11.36
N PHE A 58 4.39 6.26 11.08
CA PHE A 58 5.64 5.92 10.38
C PHE A 58 6.44 4.84 11.12
N LEU A 59 6.63 4.98 12.43
CA LEU A 59 7.36 3.98 13.23
C LEU A 59 6.67 2.63 13.22
N LEU A 60 5.34 2.60 13.38
CA LEU A 60 4.55 1.38 13.30
C LEU A 60 4.67 0.75 11.90
N ALA A 61 4.58 1.55 10.84
CA ALA A 61 4.71 1.07 9.47
C ALA A 61 6.04 0.33 9.28
N VAL A 62 7.14 0.94 9.70
CA VAL A 62 8.49 0.34 9.61
C VAL A 62 8.60 -0.88 10.52
N ALA A 63 8.11 -0.81 11.76
CA ALA A 63 8.17 -1.92 12.71
C ALA A 63 7.38 -3.15 12.25
N PHE A 64 6.23 -2.98 11.60
CA PHE A 64 5.41 -4.09 11.09
C PHE A 64 5.90 -4.62 9.74
N THR A 65 6.49 -3.77 8.90
CA THR A 65 6.94 -4.19 7.56
C THR A 65 8.38 -4.72 7.54
N LEU A 66 9.23 -4.33 8.49
CA LEU A 66 10.61 -4.86 8.63
C LEU A 66 10.67 -6.38 8.81
N PRO A 67 9.87 -7.00 9.71
CA PRO A 67 9.81 -8.45 9.82
C PRO A 67 9.37 -9.09 8.51
N GLY A 68 8.36 -8.53 7.85
CA GLY A 68 7.87 -8.99 6.54
C GLY A 68 8.93 -8.93 5.44
N TYR A 69 9.78 -7.90 5.46
CA TYR A 69 10.94 -7.76 4.59
C TYR A 69 12.03 -8.79 4.90
N ALA A 70 12.37 -8.98 6.18
CA ALA A 70 13.36 -9.96 6.62
C ALA A 70 12.94 -11.41 6.31
N LEU A 71 11.64 -11.70 6.38
CA LEU A 71 11.04 -12.99 5.99
C LEU A 71 10.95 -13.18 4.45
N GLY A 72 11.39 -12.20 3.65
CA GLY A 72 11.35 -12.26 2.19
C GLY A 72 9.94 -12.22 1.59
N ARG A 73 8.94 -11.79 2.38
CA ARG A 73 7.54 -11.71 1.94
C ARG A 73 7.16 -10.33 1.40
N MET A 74 7.86 -9.28 1.84
CA MET A 74 7.67 -7.90 1.37
C MET A 74 8.93 -7.38 0.70
N GLY A 75 8.76 -6.60 -0.37
CA GLY A 75 9.85 -5.91 -1.03
C GLY A 75 10.27 -4.64 -0.30
N ALA A 76 11.48 -4.14 -0.58
CA ALA A 76 11.92 -2.84 -0.07
C ALA A 76 11.02 -1.68 -0.54
N GLY A 77 10.31 -1.85 -1.66
CA GLY A 77 9.29 -0.90 -2.13
C GLY A 77 8.06 -0.84 -1.23
N ASP A 78 7.59 -1.98 -0.72
CA ASP A 78 6.41 -2.09 0.13
C ASP A 78 6.63 -1.42 1.48
N VAL A 79 7.81 -1.64 2.08
CA VAL A 79 8.23 -0.97 3.31
C VAL A 79 8.19 0.55 3.16
N LYS A 80 8.75 1.07 2.05
CA LYS A 80 8.76 2.51 1.77
C LYS A 80 7.37 3.06 1.49
N LEU A 81 6.52 2.31 0.80
CA LEU A 81 5.13 2.69 0.55
C LEU A 81 4.38 2.82 1.88
N MET A 82 4.46 1.81 2.75
CA MET A 82 3.82 1.82 4.06
C MET A 82 4.36 2.93 4.96
N ALA A 83 5.66 3.17 4.93
CA ALA A 83 6.29 4.26 5.66
C ALA A 83 5.77 5.64 5.17
N ALA A 84 5.65 5.84 3.87
CA ALA A 84 5.09 7.06 3.29
C ALA A 84 3.60 7.23 3.64
N ILE A 85 2.81 6.14 3.65
CA ILE A 85 1.43 6.16 4.15
C ILE A 85 1.41 6.58 5.61
N GLY A 86 2.27 6.01 6.45
CA GLY A 86 2.37 6.37 7.87
C GLY A 86 2.57 7.87 8.10
N LEU A 87 3.46 8.50 7.34
CA LEU A 87 3.67 9.97 7.41
C LEU A 87 2.47 10.78 6.88
N ALA A 88 1.76 10.25 5.89
CA ALA A 88 0.62 10.92 5.27
C ALA A 88 -0.68 10.75 6.09
N THR A 89 -0.77 9.74 6.96
CA THR A 89 -1.98 9.39 7.69
C THR A 89 -1.73 9.24 9.19
N GLU A 90 -2.68 8.59 9.87
CA GLU A 90 -2.60 8.26 11.29
C GLU A 90 -2.49 6.73 11.49
N PRO A 91 -2.17 6.28 12.71
CA PRO A 91 -1.94 4.85 12.99
C PRO A 91 -3.14 3.97 12.65
N VAL A 92 -4.36 4.45 12.87
CA VAL A 92 -5.60 3.69 12.63
C VAL A 92 -5.77 3.37 11.14
N HIS A 93 -5.63 4.39 10.29
CA HIS A 93 -5.73 4.24 8.83
C HIS A 93 -4.62 3.36 8.26
N LEU A 94 -3.40 3.51 8.78
CA LEU A 94 -2.25 2.68 8.42
C LEU A 94 -2.50 1.20 8.77
N LEU A 95 -2.92 0.92 10.01
CA LEU A 95 -3.16 -0.45 10.47
C LEU A 95 -4.34 -1.07 9.73
N GLY A 96 -5.42 -0.32 9.49
CA GLY A 96 -6.55 -0.78 8.67
C GLY A 96 -6.13 -1.13 7.25
N SER A 97 -5.31 -0.29 6.61
CA SER A 97 -4.76 -0.58 5.28
C SER A 97 -3.82 -1.79 5.29
N PHE A 98 -2.95 -1.94 6.30
CA PHE A 98 -2.04 -3.07 6.44
C PHE A 98 -2.77 -4.40 6.66
N VAL A 99 -3.73 -4.43 7.58
CA VAL A 99 -4.55 -5.60 7.88
C VAL A 99 -5.41 -5.94 6.67
N GLY A 100 -6.06 -4.93 6.08
CA GLY A 100 -6.83 -5.09 4.85
C GLY A 100 -5.99 -5.69 3.73
N ALA A 101 -4.78 -5.17 3.50
CA ALA A 101 -3.86 -5.69 2.50
C ALA A 101 -3.46 -7.15 2.77
N GLY A 102 -3.17 -7.48 4.03
CA GLY A 102 -2.84 -8.85 4.44
C GLY A 102 -4.00 -9.82 4.19
N VAL A 103 -5.23 -9.45 4.59
CA VAL A 103 -6.44 -10.25 4.40
C VAL A 103 -6.76 -10.41 2.92
N LEU A 104 -6.73 -9.32 2.15
CA LEU A 104 -7.00 -9.34 0.70
C LEU A 104 -5.95 -10.17 -0.05
N SER A 105 -4.67 -10.07 0.32
CA SER A 105 -3.59 -10.87 -0.26
C SER A 105 -3.75 -12.37 0.07
N ALA A 106 -4.10 -12.70 1.31
CA ALA A 106 -4.39 -14.08 1.70
C ALA A 106 -5.63 -14.63 0.98
N LEU A 107 -6.70 -13.85 0.88
CA LEU A 107 -7.90 -14.22 0.15
C LEU A 107 -7.60 -14.41 -1.34
N TRP A 108 -6.76 -13.54 -1.93
CA TRP A 108 -6.30 -13.70 -3.30
C TRP A 108 -5.52 -15.00 -3.49
N LEU A 109 -4.62 -15.38 -2.58
CA LEU A 109 -3.90 -16.65 -2.69
C LEU A 109 -4.84 -17.88 -2.68
N LEU A 110 -5.95 -17.80 -1.95
CA LEU A 110 -6.96 -18.86 -1.89
C LEU A 110 -7.88 -18.87 -3.13
N LEU A 111 -8.28 -17.70 -3.62
CA LEU A 111 -9.23 -17.55 -4.73
C LEU A 111 -8.56 -17.54 -6.10
N ALA A 112 -7.30 -17.11 -6.20
CA ALA A 112 -6.55 -17.01 -7.45
C ALA A 112 -6.58 -18.30 -8.27
N PRO A 113 -6.31 -19.51 -7.74
CA PRO A 113 -6.39 -20.74 -8.55
C PRO A 113 -7.78 -20.98 -9.16
N THR A 114 -8.85 -20.48 -8.55
CA THR A 114 -10.24 -20.63 -9.03
C THR A 114 -10.66 -19.49 -9.97
N VAL A 115 -10.27 -18.25 -9.66
CA VAL A 115 -10.69 -17.04 -10.39
C VAL A 115 -9.80 -16.78 -11.61
N TRP A 116 -8.52 -17.12 -11.54
CA TRP A 116 -7.56 -16.95 -12.63
C TRP A 116 -8.01 -17.63 -13.93
N PRO A 117 -8.44 -18.92 -13.95
CA PRO A 117 -8.92 -19.57 -15.17
C PRO A 117 -10.24 -18.99 -15.72
N LEU A 118 -10.97 -18.19 -14.95
CA LEU A 118 -12.19 -17.50 -15.38
C LEU A 118 -11.92 -16.10 -15.98
N MET A 119 -10.74 -15.52 -15.73
CA MET A 119 -10.40 -14.18 -16.25
C MET A 119 -10.14 -14.19 -17.75
N ALA A 120 -10.64 -13.16 -18.45
CA ALA A 120 -10.39 -12.95 -19.87
C ALA A 120 -8.90 -12.82 -20.20
N GLN A 121 -8.46 -13.36 -21.33
CA GLN A 121 -7.04 -13.40 -21.73
C GLN A 121 -6.38 -12.02 -21.79
N GLY A 122 -7.11 -10.98 -22.20
CA GLY A 122 -6.59 -9.60 -22.23
C GLY A 122 -6.30 -9.03 -20.86
N LEU A 123 -7.07 -9.43 -19.84
CA LEU A 123 -6.85 -9.02 -18.45
C LEU A 123 -5.66 -9.80 -17.86
N ARG A 124 -5.56 -11.11 -18.13
CA ARG A 124 -4.40 -11.93 -17.71
C ARG A 124 -3.07 -11.37 -18.20
N ARG A 125 -3.00 -10.87 -19.44
CA ARG A 125 -1.78 -10.21 -19.97
C ARG A 125 -1.44 -8.90 -19.24
N ARG A 126 -2.44 -8.16 -18.77
CA ARG A 126 -2.22 -6.89 -18.04
C ARG A 126 -1.86 -7.11 -16.57
N VAL A 127 -2.32 -8.22 -15.99
CA VAL A 127 -2.08 -8.58 -14.59
C VAL A 127 -1.20 -9.83 -14.46
N GLU A 128 -0.35 -10.13 -15.45
CA GLU A 128 0.43 -11.38 -15.51
C GLU A 128 1.24 -11.65 -14.23
N PHE A 129 1.66 -10.58 -13.52
CA PHE A 129 2.37 -10.65 -12.24
C PHE A 129 1.51 -11.00 -11.02
N LEU A 130 0.18 -10.99 -11.15
CA LEU A 130 -0.80 -11.51 -10.18
C LEU A 130 -1.13 -13.00 -10.43
N ALA A 131 -0.54 -13.62 -11.46
CA ALA A 131 -0.78 -15.02 -11.77
C ALA A 131 -0.32 -15.92 -10.62
N PRO A 132 -1.17 -16.86 -10.15
CA PRO A 132 -0.80 -17.81 -9.11
C PRO A 132 0.38 -18.71 -9.55
N GLU A 133 0.57 -18.88 -10.86
CA GLU A 133 1.62 -19.69 -11.48
C GLU A 133 3.01 -19.01 -11.46
N LEU A 134 3.08 -17.67 -11.54
CA LEU A 134 4.35 -16.95 -11.68
C LEU A 134 4.97 -16.51 -10.36
N SER A 135 4.23 -16.44 -9.25
CA SER A 135 4.85 -16.03 -7.98
C SER A 135 4.06 -16.38 -6.72
N LYS A 136 4.79 -16.87 -5.72
CA LYS A 136 4.28 -17.11 -4.36
C LYS A 136 3.97 -15.83 -3.56
N ASN A 137 4.44 -14.67 -4.03
CA ASN A 137 4.24 -13.37 -3.37
C ASN A 137 3.52 -12.43 -4.34
N PRO A 138 2.19 -12.21 -4.20
CA PRO A 138 1.46 -11.31 -5.07
C PRO A 138 1.82 -9.83 -4.75
N PRO A 139 1.68 -8.91 -5.72
CA PRO A 139 2.00 -7.49 -5.54
C PRO A 139 1.20 -6.88 -4.39
N PHE A 140 1.87 -6.24 -3.43
CA PHE A 140 1.28 -5.81 -2.16
C PHE A 140 0.53 -4.47 -2.29
N ALA A 141 1.02 -3.54 -3.12
CA ALA A 141 0.45 -2.21 -3.30
C ALA A 141 -1.04 -2.17 -3.73
N PRO A 142 -1.54 -3.02 -4.66
CA PRO A 142 -2.97 -3.03 -5.00
C PRO A 142 -3.86 -3.45 -3.83
N PHE A 143 -3.39 -4.35 -2.97
CA PHE A 143 -4.14 -4.76 -1.78
C PHE A 143 -4.11 -3.66 -0.70
N VAL A 144 -3.00 -2.94 -0.56
CA VAL A 144 -2.89 -1.74 0.30
C VAL A 144 -3.86 -0.65 -0.15
N PHE A 145 -3.97 -0.40 -1.46
CA PHE A 145 -4.93 0.55 -2.02
C PHE A 145 -6.38 0.18 -1.66
N LEU A 146 -6.76 -1.08 -1.87
CA LEU A 146 -8.10 -1.58 -1.53
C LEU A 146 -8.36 -1.52 -0.02
N GLY A 147 -7.38 -1.92 0.79
CA GLY A 147 -7.44 -1.84 2.25
C GLY A 147 -7.61 -0.40 2.73
N MET A 148 -6.84 0.54 2.18
CA MET A 148 -6.96 1.97 2.49
C MET A 148 -8.34 2.52 2.09
N PHE A 149 -8.83 2.17 0.90
CA PHE A 149 -10.15 2.59 0.44
C PHE A 149 -11.27 2.12 1.38
N LEU A 150 -11.25 0.84 1.77
CA LEU A 150 -12.18 0.27 2.74
C LEU A 150 -12.07 0.95 4.10
N THR A 151 -10.86 1.22 4.56
CA THR A 151 -10.61 1.85 5.86
C THR A 151 -11.14 3.28 5.89
N ILE A 152 -10.90 4.07 4.83
CA ILE A 152 -11.48 5.40 4.69
C ILE A 152 -13.01 5.30 4.63
N ALA A 153 -13.58 4.40 3.82
CA ALA A 153 -15.02 4.24 3.72
C ALA A 153 -15.70 3.84 5.05
N TRP A 154 -14.97 3.18 5.95
CA TRP A 154 -15.46 2.73 7.25
C TRP A 154 -15.29 3.76 8.37
N ILE A 155 -14.22 4.57 8.33
CA ILE A 155 -13.81 5.47 9.43
C ILE A 155 -14.23 6.94 9.16
N GLN A 156 -14.75 7.25 7.97
CA GLN A 156 -15.30 8.56 7.62
C GLN A 156 -16.46 9.01 8.53
#